data_AF-A0A4P5P9Q7-F1
#
_entry.id   AF-A0A4P5P9Q7-F1
#
_cell.length_a   1.000
_cell.length_b   1.000
_cell.length_c   1.000
_cell.angle_alpha   90.00
_cell.angle_beta   90.00
_cell.angle_gamma   90.00
#
_symmetry.space_group_name_H-M   'P 1'
#
loop_
_entity.id
_entity.type
_entity.pdbx_description
1 polymer ?
#
loop_
_entity_poly.entity_id
_entity_poly.type
_entity_poly.pdbx_seq_one_letter_code
_entity_poly.pdbx_strand_id
1 'polypeptide(L)' 'METIYQSSVLHGYCYTQLAGVEQEITVLLTYDQKPKCELSLIKAVNNQAVNPVIVS' A
#
# COMPACT_ATOMS: atom_id res chain seq x y z
N MET A 1 9.84 3.91 -1.06
CA MET A 1 9.47 3.02 0.06
C MET A 1 10.66 2.76 0.99
N GLU A 2 11.90 2.79 0.47
CA GLU A 2 13.15 2.64 1.22
C GLU A 2 13.18 3.40 2.56
N THR A 3 12.85 4.70 2.58
CA THR A 3 12.84 5.51 3.81
C THR A 3 11.84 5.03 4.86
N ILE A 4 10.70 4.47 4.44
CA ILE A 4 9.70 3.92 5.37
C ILE A 4 10.22 2.62 5.96
N TYR A 5 10.87 1.77 5.16
CA TYR A 5 11.44 0.50 5.61
C TYR A 5 12.67 0.65 6.51
N GLN A 6 13.44 1.73 6.35
CA GLN A 6 14.63 2.02 7.15
C GLN A 6 14.33 2.79 8.45
N SER A 7 13.11 3.30 8.62
CA SER A 7 12.75 4.09 9.79
C SER A 7 12.53 3.19 11.01
N SER A 8 13.13 3.56 12.14
CA SER A 8 12.88 2.93 13.44
C SER A 8 11.57 3.39 14.11
N VAL A 9 10.92 4.44 13.58
CA VAL A 9 9.72 5.04 14.16
C VAL A 9 8.48 4.75 13.32
N LEU A 10 8.63 4.62 12.00
CA LEU A 10 7.54 4.22 11.11
C LEU A 10 7.40 2.70 11.10
N HIS A 11 6.19 2.21 11.38
CA HIS A 11 5.89 0.77 11.47
C HIS A 11 5.03 0.25 10.31
N GLY A 12 4.73 1.12 9.35
CA GLY A 12 3.90 0.77 8.20
C GLY A 12 3.45 1.99 7.42
N TYR A 13 2.58 1.75 6.44
CA TYR A 13 1.94 2.76 5.62
C TYR A 13 0.51 2.34 5.33
N CYS A 14 -0.36 3.31 5.08
CA CYS A 14 -1.73 3.08 4.62
C CYS A 14 -1.90 3.75 3.27
N TYR A 15 -2.39 3.01 2.28
CA TYR A 15 -2.84 3.60 1.04
C TYR A 15 -4.29 4.05 1.21
N THR A 16 -4.54 5.35 1.13
CA THR A 16 -5.81 5.94 1.57
C THR A 16 -6.90 5.91 0.50
N GLN A 17 -6.55 5.71 -0.77
CA GLN A 17 -7.46 5.81 -1.90
C GLN A 17 -7.67 4.44 -2.55
N LEU A 18 -8.44 3.56 -1.90
CA LEU A 18 -8.70 2.23 -2.45
C LEU A 18 -9.64 2.30 -3.67
N ALA A 19 -10.74 3.02 -3.52
CA ALA A 19 -11.73 3.33 -4.56
C ALA A 19 -12.18 4.78 -4.40
N GLY A 20 -12.66 5.38 -5.48
CA GLY A 20 -13.03 6.80 -5.50
C GLY A 20 -13.96 7.12 -6.65
N VAL A 21 -14.21 8.41 -6.85
CA VAL A 21 -15.05 8.89 -7.96
C VAL A 21 -14.32 8.78 -9.29
N GLU A 22 -15.04 8.83 -10.41
CA GLU A 22 -14.49 8.60 -11.75
C GLU A 22 -13.28 9.51 -12.09
N GLN A 23 -13.25 10.73 -11.55
CA GLN A 23 -12.15 11.67 -11.79
C GLN A 23 -10.90 11.41 -10.94
N GLU A 24 -10.94 10.53 -9.93
CA GLU A 24 -9.75 10.21 -9.14
C GLU A 24 -8.84 9.23 -9.90
N ILE A 25 -7.70 9.74 -10.35
CA ILE A 25 -6.70 8.92 -11.05
C ILE A 25 -5.84 8.08 -10.10
N THR A 26 -5.70 8.50 -8.84
CA THR A 26 -4.82 7.89 -7.83
C THR A 26 -5.43 6.71 -7.09
N VAL A 27 -6.67 6.28 -7.37
CA VAL A 27 -7.25 5.09 -6.71
C VAL A 27 -6.69 3.78 -7.27
N LEU A 28 -6.63 2.74 -6.44
CA LEU A 28 -6.14 1.41 -6.83
C LEU A 28 -7.17 0.59 -7.63
N LEU A 29 -8.46 0.90 -7.48
CA LEU A 29 -9.55 0.28 -8.21
C LEU A 29 -10.10 1.22 -9.28
N THR A 30 -10.55 0.66 -10.40
CA THR A 30 -11.38 1.39 -11.37
C THR A 30 -12.76 1.67 -10.77
N TYR A 31 -13.54 2.51 -11.46
CA TYR A 31 -14.94 2.75 -11.10
C TYR A 31 -15.75 1.44 -11.00
N ASP A 32 -15.51 0.49 -11.92
CA ASP A 32 -16.13 -0.85 -11.91
C ASP A 32 -15.48 -1.83 -10.92
N GLN A 33 -14.69 -1.34 -9.95
CA GLN A 33 -14.00 -2.13 -8.92
C GLN A 33 -12.99 -3.16 -9.46
N LYS A 34 -12.39 -2.90 -10.64
CA LYS A 34 -11.30 -3.73 -11.18
C LYS A 34 -9.95 -3.19 -10.71
N PRO A 35 -8.95 -4.04 -10.37
CA PRO A 35 -7.61 -3.56 -10.05
C PRO A 35 -6.98 -2.78 -11.21
N LYS A 36 -6.35 -1.63 -10.94
CA LYS A 36 -5.59 -0.86 -11.94
C LYS A 36 -4.21 -1.45 -12.24
N CYS A 37 -3.73 -2.37 -11.42
CA CYS A 37 -2.49 -3.11 -11.63
C CYS A 37 -2.63 -4.54 -11.12
N GLU A 38 -1.65 -5.37 -11.45
CA GLU A 38 -1.58 -6.75 -10.97
C GLU A 38 -1.51 -6.79 -9.43
N LEU A 39 -2.43 -7.53 -8.81
CA LEU A 39 -2.50 -7.66 -7.35
C LEU A 39 -1.23 -8.28 -6.75
N SER A 40 -0.49 -9.05 -7.54
CA SER A 40 0.81 -9.62 -7.16
C SER A 40 1.84 -8.54 -6.81
N LEU A 41 1.80 -7.38 -7.46
CA LEU A 41 2.69 -6.25 -7.18
C LEU A 41 2.38 -5.63 -5.82
N ILE A 42 1.10 -5.42 -5.51
CA ILE A 42 0.65 -4.90 -4.21
C ILE A 42 1.03 -5.89 -3.10
N LYS A 43 0.83 -7.19 -3.33
CA LYS A 43 1.25 -8.25 -2.41
C LYS A 43 2.76 -8.23 -2.17
N ALA A 44 3.56 -8.05 -3.21
CA ALA A 44 5.02 -7.96 -3.08
C ALA A 44 5.43 -6.78 -2.19
N VAL A 45 4.81 -5.61 -2.36
CA VAL A 45 5.05 -4.41 -1.53
C VAL A 45 4.65 -4.65 -0.07
N ASN A 46 3.48 -5.27 0.19
CA ASN A 46 3.03 -5.58 1.55
C ASN A 46 3.90 -6.63 2.25
N ASN A 47 4.42 -7.61 1.49
CA ASN A 47 5.32 -8.62 2.04
C ASN A 47 6.73 -8.08 2.33
N GLN A 48 7.10 -6.91 1.80
CA GLN A 48 8.36 -6.22 2.11
C GLN A 48 8.28 -5.38 3.39
N ALA A 49 7.09 -5.07 3.88
CA ALA A 49 6.89 -4.36 5.15
C ALA A 49 7.20 -5.29 6.33
N VAL A 50 8.48 -5.63 6.50
CA VAL A 50 8.99 -6.43 7.61
C VAL A 50 9.75 -5.49 8.53
N ASN A 51 9.03 -4.89 9.48
CA ASN A 51 9.64 -4.55 10.76
C ASN A 51 8.88 -5.40 11.78
N PRO A 52 9.48 -6.50 12.32
CA PRO A 52 8.84 -7.19 13.42
C PRO A 52 8.70 -6.16 14.52
N VAL A 53 7.47 -5.78 14.85
CA VAL A 53 7.19 -5.07 16.09
C VAL A 53 7.68 -6.02 17.18
N ILE A 54 8.91 -5.83 17.67
CA ILE A 54 9.37 -6.44 18.90
C ILE A 54 8.54 -5.74 19.96
N VAL A 55 7.41 -6.38 20.30
CA VAL A 55 6.64 -6.01 21.48
C VAL A 55 7.53 -6.41 22.65
N SER A 56 8.34 -5.45 23.12
CA SER A 56 9.16 -5.57 24.33
C SER A 56 8.30 -5.71 25.58
#